data_AF-A0A955W2A3-F1
#
_entry.id   AF-A0A955W2A3-F1
#
_cell.length_a   1.000
_cell.length_b   1.000
_cell.length_c   1.000
_cell.angle_alpha   90.00
_cell.angle_beta   90.00
_cell.angle_gamma   90.00
#
_symmetry.space_group_name_H-M   'P 1'
#
loop_
_entity.id
_entity.type
_entity.pdbx_description
1 polymer ?
#
loop_
_entity_poly.entity_id
_entity_poly.type
_entity_poly.pdbx_seq_one_letter_code
_entity_poly.pdbx_strand_id
1 'polypeptide(L)'
;MTQSKPSQDPTEPTEPTPIAADEWMGGMATFPNELMADPLAPSPDGLFWIDADGALLGSTVDHPDELLRVASESLQSTIDDPFVGPPRVPARVRVTSSELAAALRAGHPTLEIVCAPTPKLDECLAAMFQQMTDDWRAETSYLSSERSPEAVASFFEAAAALFRAEPWKRLSSTQRSFLVTAEPFTVRGAVVSVLGTADDSLAVLLFANINDFRAYLDEFDAFEQGEDADATPHIELSYVPDASLAAHQRSEIETHQWEVASPKGTPRPLVFEVTEDGEPTARGLNRAETTFVEAILRALTAYLGDERVLAAVSHHGELPARAHVAQTNDGPIEIVLSPLGDPDDAQLDLFDDETLEERVGPASQSPRRASTPGASGPGPRPPSQKADAKRSAPAARTKKNKRKAQRRARKKNR
;
A
#
# COMPACT_ATOMS: atom_id res chain seq x y z
N MET A 1 -19.07 61.18 -43.70
CA MET A 1 -19.34 60.13 -42.70
C MET A 1 -19.45 58.83 -43.44
N THR A 2 -18.35 58.10 -43.53
CA THR A 2 -18.20 56.90 -44.36
C THR A 2 -17.95 55.75 -43.39
N GLN A 3 -18.87 54.79 -43.30
CA GLN A 3 -18.79 53.66 -42.38
C GLN A 3 -17.81 52.62 -42.93
N SER A 4 -16.76 52.31 -42.16
CA SER A 4 -15.86 51.19 -42.39
C SER A 4 -16.46 49.88 -41.84
N LYS A 5 -16.52 48.86 -42.69
CA LYS A 5 -16.77 47.46 -42.30
C LYS A 5 -15.51 46.87 -41.65
N PRO A 6 -15.61 46.06 -40.58
CA PRO A 6 -14.52 45.24 -40.12
C PRO A 6 -14.45 43.94 -40.94
N SER A 7 -13.25 43.63 -41.44
CA SER A 7 -12.89 42.36 -42.06
C SER A 7 -12.62 41.34 -40.96
N GLN A 8 -13.43 40.28 -40.89
CA GLN A 8 -13.15 39.11 -40.07
C GLN A 8 -12.39 38.10 -40.94
N ASP A 9 -11.15 37.81 -40.57
CA ASP A 9 -10.39 36.67 -41.05
C ASP A 9 -10.81 35.43 -40.23
N PRO A 10 -11.26 34.33 -40.85
CA PRO A 10 -11.48 33.08 -40.16
C PRO A 10 -10.15 32.32 -40.06
N THR A 11 -9.67 32.12 -38.84
CA THR A 11 -8.57 31.20 -38.52
C THR A 11 -8.93 29.80 -39.00
N GLU A 12 -8.26 29.31 -40.04
CA GLU A 12 -8.38 27.92 -40.50
C GLU A 12 -7.92 26.95 -39.40
N PRO A 13 -8.66 25.86 -39.15
CA PRO A 13 -8.18 24.77 -38.32
C PRO A 13 -6.99 24.11 -39.04
N THR A 14 -5.82 24.15 -38.42
CA THR A 14 -4.60 23.50 -38.93
C THR A 14 -4.87 22.00 -39.04
N GLU A 15 -4.80 21.46 -40.26
CA GLU A 15 -4.92 20.03 -40.50
C GLU A 15 -3.87 19.24 -39.70
N PRO A 16 -4.24 18.11 -39.07
CA PRO A 16 -3.31 17.28 -38.33
C PRO A 16 -2.23 16.75 -39.30
N THR A 17 -0.99 17.22 -39.10
CA THR A 17 0.16 16.71 -39.86
C THR A 17 0.30 15.20 -39.61
N PRO A 18 0.40 14.37 -40.67
CA PRO A 18 0.53 12.92 -40.52
C PRO A 18 1.75 12.58 -39.65
N ILE A 19 1.52 11.78 -38.61
CA ILE A 19 2.54 11.32 -37.67
C ILE A 19 3.47 10.38 -38.43
N ALA A 20 4.77 10.67 -38.44
CA ALA A 20 5.76 9.79 -39.06
C ALA A 20 5.90 8.50 -38.22
N ALA A 21 6.13 7.35 -38.87
CA ALA A 21 6.14 6.04 -38.22
C ALA A 21 7.21 5.83 -37.13
N ASP A 22 8.13 6.78 -36.93
CA ASP A 22 9.18 6.77 -35.89
C ASP A 22 9.21 8.07 -35.07
N GLU A 23 8.06 8.75 -34.95
CA GLU A 23 7.88 9.92 -34.09
C GLU A 23 7.49 9.52 -32.67
N TRP A 24 8.19 10.07 -31.68
CA TRP A 24 7.86 9.94 -30.26
C TRP A 24 7.27 11.24 -29.73
N MET A 25 6.38 11.15 -28.76
CA MET A 25 5.78 12.28 -28.06
C MET A 25 6.20 12.26 -26.60
N GLY A 26 6.61 13.41 -26.08
CA GLY A 26 7.03 13.60 -24.70
C GLY A 26 6.31 14.75 -24.02
N GLY A 27 6.04 14.60 -22.73
CA GLY A 27 5.36 15.63 -21.97
C GLY A 27 5.39 15.37 -20.48
N MET A 28 5.22 16.45 -19.73
CA MET A 28 5.10 16.43 -18.29
C MET A 28 3.63 16.45 -17.90
N ALA A 29 3.26 15.70 -16.86
CA ALA A 29 1.94 15.76 -16.27
C ALA A 29 2.00 15.51 -14.76
N THR A 30 1.20 16.26 -14.02
CA THR A 30 1.04 16.12 -12.57
C THR A 30 0.13 14.94 -12.25
N PHE A 31 0.52 14.12 -11.29
CA PHE A 31 -0.34 13.04 -10.80
C PHE A 31 -1.58 13.62 -10.10
N PRO A 32 -2.78 13.03 -10.29
CA PRO A 32 -3.96 13.41 -9.53
C PRO A 32 -3.71 13.29 -8.02
N ASN A 33 -4.13 14.30 -7.25
CA ASN A 33 -4.00 14.30 -5.78
C ASN A 33 -4.73 13.11 -5.15
N GLU A 34 -5.76 12.57 -5.81
CA GLU A 34 -6.49 11.39 -5.37
C GLU A 34 -5.62 10.13 -5.29
N LEU A 35 -4.55 10.05 -6.08
CA LEU A 35 -3.59 8.94 -6.06
C LEU A 35 -2.54 9.08 -4.95
N MET A 36 -2.53 10.19 -4.22
CA MET A 36 -1.54 10.47 -3.19
C MET A 36 -1.98 9.87 -1.85
N ALA A 37 -1.03 9.27 -1.14
CA ALA A 37 -1.25 8.76 0.23
C ALA A 37 -1.60 9.89 1.21
N ASP A 38 -1.04 11.08 1.00
CA ASP A 38 -1.44 12.34 1.64
C ASP A 38 -1.88 13.33 0.54
N PRO A 39 -3.19 13.64 0.42
CA PRO A 39 -3.68 14.57 -0.59
C PRO A 39 -3.32 16.03 -0.30
N LEU A 40 -2.72 16.33 0.86
CA LEU A 40 -2.15 17.64 1.18
C LEU A 40 -0.66 17.74 0.76
N ALA A 41 0.00 16.62 0.48
CA ALA A 41 1.36 16.63 -0.04
C ALA A 41 1.39 17.13 -1.49
N PRO A 42 2.49 17.78 -1.94
CA PRO A 42 2.64 18.14 -3.34
C PRO A 42 2.60 16.89 -4.22
N SER A 43 1.71 16.88 -5.21
CA SER A 43 1.68 15.80 -6.19
C SER A 43 2.96 15.79 -7.01
N PRO A 44 3.60 14.62 -7.21
CA PRO A 44 4.76 14.53 -8.06
C PRO A 44 4.33 14.81 -9.51
N ASP A 45 5.30 15.25 -10.30
CA ASP A 45 5.14 15.30 -11.74
C ASP A 45 5.76 14.04 -12.35
N GLY A 46 5.23 13.62 -13.50
CA GLY A 46 5.83 12.60 -14.34
C GLY A 46 6.22 13.18 -15.69
N LEU A 47 7.41 12.82 -16.18
CA LEU A 47 7.82 12.97 -17.57
C LEU A 47 7.59 11.65 -18.29
N PHE A 48 6.77 11.66 -19.35
CA PHE A 48 6.33 10.47 -20.07
C PHE A 48 6.75 10.52 -21.53
N TRP A 49 7.02 9.35 -22.09
CA TRP A 49 7.38 9.15 -23.50
C TRP A 49 6.46 8.10 -24.12
N ILE A 50 5.80 8.44 -25.22
CA ILE A 50 4.96 7.52 -26.00
C ILE A 50 5.39 7.48 -27.47
N ASP A 51 5.08 6.39 -28.17
CA ASP A 51 5.17 6.35 -29.63
C ASP A 51 3.91 6.88 -30.32
N ALA A 52 3.93 6.88 -31.66
CA ALA A 52 2.82 7.28 -32.52
C ALA A 52 1.51 6.50 -32.27
N ASP A 53 1.62 5.24 -31.83
CA ASP A 53 0.47 4.38 -31.56
C ASP A 53 -0.09 4.59 -30.15
N GLY A 54 0.64 5.32 -29.29
CA GLY A 54 0.27 5.62 -27.91
C GLY A 54 0.82 4.64 -26.89
N ALA A 55 1.76 3.76 -27.27
CA ALA A 55 2.41 2.87 -26.31
C ALA A 55 3.38 3.65 -25.42
N LEU A 56 3.30 3.44 -24.11
CA LEU A 56 4.22 4.02 -23.14
C LEU A 56 5.61 3.39 -23.30
N LEU A 57 6.59 4.20 -23.69
CA LEU A 57 7.97 3.79 -23.92
C LEU A 57 8.85 3.99 -22.68
N GLY A 58 8.55 5.00 -21.89
CA GLY A 58 9.33 5.32 -20.70
C GLY A 58 8.62 6.38 -19.84
N SER A 59 8.96 6.39 -18.55
CA SER A 59 8.50 7.40 -17.62
C SER A 59 9.59 7.73 -16.60
N THR A 60 9.51 8.92 -16.03
CA THR A 60 10.35 9.37 -14.91
C THR A 60 9.46 10.21 -14.00
N VAL A 61 9.43 9.88 -12.71
CA VAL A 61 8.63 10.59 -11.70
C VAL A 61 9.60 11.28 -10.75
N ASP A 62 9.41 12.58 -10.56
CA ASP A 62 10.25 13.40 -9.67
C ASP A 62 9.48 14.68 -9.27
N HIS A 63 10.11 15.54 -8.48
CA HIS A 63 9.58 16.87 -8.19
C HIS A 63 9.48 17.70 -9.48
N PRO A 64 8.43 18.54 -9.66
CA PRO A 64 8.25 19.39 -10.85
C PRO A 64 9.52 20.14 -11.29
N ASP A 65 10.23 20.72 -10.33
CA ASP A 65 11.45 21.51 -10.56
C ASP A 65 12.66 20.67 -11.03
N GLU A 66 12.66 19.36 -10.78
CA GLU A 66 13.77 18.46 -11.09
C GLU A 66 13.61 17.79 -12.47
N LEU A 67 12.39 17.61 -12.95
CA LEU A 67 12.11 16.87 -14.19
C LEU A 67 12.75 17.50 -15.43
N LEU A 68 12.74 18.83 -15.55
CA LEU A 68 13.39 19.52 -16.66
C LEU A 68 14.91 19.29 -16.66
N ARG A 69 15.52 19.19 -15.47
CA ARG A 69 16.97 18.95 -15.32
C ARG A 69 17.37 17.55 -15.76
N VAL A 70 16.50 16.56 -15.56
CA VAL A 70 16.75 15.15 -15.92
C VAL A 70 16.14 14.75 -17.27
N ALA A 71 15.44 15.65 -17.97
CA ALA A 71 14.70 15.33 -19.19
C ALA A 71 15.56 14.66 -20.29
N SER A 72 16.79 15.14 -20.50
CA SER A 72 17.71 14.56 -21.48
C SER A 72 18.17 13.16 -21.11
N GLU A 73 18.41 12.90 -19.81
CA GLU A 73 18.77 11.57 -19.29
C GLU A 73 17.57 10.62 -19.38
N SER A 74 16.36 11.11 -19.08
CA SER A 74 15.11 10.35 -19.20
C SER A 74 14.87 9.88 -20.65
N LEU A 75 15.01 10.77 -21.64
CA LEU A 75 14.89 10.41 -23.06
C LEU A 75 15.97 9.39 -23.46
N GLN A 76 17.23 9.59 -23.05
CA GLN A 76 18.32 8.67 -23.37
C GLN A 76 18.07 7.28 -22.76
N SER A 77 17.64 7.22 -21.50
CA SER A 77 17.28 5.96 -20.85
C SER A 77 16.15 5.24 -21.59
N THR A 78 15.18 5.99 -22.12
CA THR A 78 14.06 5.43 -22.89
C THR A 78 14.52 4.92 -24.26
N ILE A 79 15.47 5.57 -24.92
CA ILE A 79 16.12 5.10 -26.15
C ILE A 79 16.85 3.78 -25.92
N ASP A 80 17.58 3.69 -24.81
CA ASP A 80 18.45 2.55 -24.49
C ASP A 80 17.71 1.32 -23.96
N ASP A 81 16.58 1.50 -23.25
CA ASP A 81 15.80 0.42 -22.64
C ASP A 81 14.29 0.79 -22.57
N PRO A 82 13.59 0.88 -23.72
CA PRO A 82 12.18 1.22 -23.73
C PRO A 82 11.35 0.10 -23.09
N PHE A 83 10.25 0.47 -22.42
CA PHE A 83 9.29 -0.49 -21.85
C PHE A 83 8.72 -1.42 -22.92
N VAL A 84 8.54 -0.93 -24.14
CA VAL A 84 7.99 -1.67 -25.26
C VAL A 84 8.93 -1.64 -26.47
N GLY A 85 9.25 -2.84 -26.95
CA GLY A 85 10.09 -3.05 -28.13
C GLY A 85 11.60 -3.03 -27.83
N PRO A 86 12.43 -3.16 -28.87
CA PRO A 86 13.88 -3.08 -28.72
C PRO A 86 14.36 -1.62 -28.56
N PRO A 87 15.59 -1.43 -28.02
CA PRO A 87 16.27 -0.13 -28.00
C PRO A 87 16.31 0.50 -29.40
N ARG A 88 15.92 1.77 -29.50
CA ARG A 88 15.84 2.49 -30.78
C ARG A 88 15.89 4.00 -30.58
N VAL A 89 16.45 4.70 -31.56
CA VAL A 89 16.51 6.16 -31.59
C VAL A 89 15.35 6.67 -32.44
N PRO A 90 14.47 7.53 -31.92
CA PRO A 90 13.38 8.10 -32.72
C PRO A 90 13.92 9.00 -33.83
N ALA A 91 13.23 9.04 -34.96
CA ALA A 91 13.55 10.00 -36.02
C ALA A 91 13.23 11.43 -35.58
N ARG A 92 12.17 11.59 -34.78
CA ARG A 92 11.66 12.87 -34.31
C ARG A 92 11.04 12.74 -32.93
N VAL A 93 11.23 13.77 -32.11
CA VAL A 93 10.59 13.91 -30.79
C VAL A 93 9.72 15.17 -30.79
N ARG A 94 8.45 15.02 -30.45
CA ARG A 94 7.50 16.11 -30.29
C ARG A 94 7.19 16.33 -28.82
N VAL A 95 7.23 17.59 -28.38
CA VAL A 95 6.87 17.97 -27.01
C VAL A 95 6.02 19.22 -26.99
N THR A 96 5.17 19.37 -25.98
CA THR A 96 4.27 20.53 -25.83
C THR A 96 4.96 21.76 -25.24
N SER A 97 5.93 21.57 -24.35
CA SER A 97 6.64 22.66 -23.67
C SER A 97 7.89 23.10 -24.45
N SER A 98 8.02 24.42 -24.65
CA SER A 98 9.21 25.02 -25.25
C SER A 98 10.46 24.87 -24.38
N GLU A 99 10.29 24.87 -23.06
CA GLU A 99 11.36 24.65 -22.08
C GLU A 99 11.88 23.22 -22.16
N LEU A 100 10.96 22.24 -22.20
CA LEU A 100 11.31 20.84 -22.40
C LEU A 100 12.02 20.65 -23.75
N ALA A 101 11.52 21.26 -24.83
CA ALA A 101 12.17 21.20 -26.14
C ALA A 101 13.60 21.77 -26.10
N ALA A 102 13.81 22.90 -25.40
CA ALA A 102 15.13 23.51 -25.25
C ALA A 102 16.09 22.61 -24.46
N ALA A 103 15.63 22.05 -23.34
CA ALA A 103 16.41 21.12 -22.52
C ALA A 103 16.83 19.88 -23.32
N LEU A 104 15.93 19.29 -24.10
CA LEU A 104 16.22 18.12 -24.92
C LEU A 104 17.19 18.44 -26.06
N ARG A 105 17.06 19.59 -26.73
CA ARG A 105 17.99 19.98 -27.82
C ARG A 105 19.41 20.20 -27.31
N ALA A 106 19.56 20.68 -26.09
CA ALA A 106 20.87 20.83 -25.46
C ALA A 106 21.54 19.47 -25.20
N GLY A 107 20.78 18.45 -24.78
CA GLY A 107 21.30 17.10 -24.54
C GLY A 107 21.42 16.23 -25.80
N HIS A 108 20.59 16.49 -26.82
CA HIS A 108 20.46 15.67 -28.03
C HIS A 108 20.50 16.52 -29.31
N PRO A 109 21.66 17.11 -29.66
CA PRO A 109 21.76 18.07 -30.76
C PRO A 109 21.52 17.45 -32.16
N THR A 110 21.56 16.13 -32.28
CA THR A 110 21.34 15.40 -33.53
C THR A 110 19.90 14.93 -33.74
N LEU A 111 19.05 15.00 -32.70
CA LEU A 111 17.65 14.59 -32.79
C LEU A 111 16.77 15.75 -33.28
N GLU A 112 15.82 15.45 -34.17
CA GLU A 112 14.80 16.43 -34.55
C GLU A 112 13.80 16.60 -33.39
N ILE A 113 13.94 17.68 -32.63
CA ILE A 113 13.03 18.00 -31.52
C ILE A 113 12.14 19.16 -31.92
N VAL A 114 10.83 18.95 -31.90
CA VAL A 114 9.82 19.93 -32.29
C VAL A 114 8.90 20.25 -31.13
N CYS A 115 8.70 21.55 -30.89
CA CYS A 115 7.70 22.03 -29.94
C CYS A 115 6.36 22.15 -30.68
N ALA A 116 5.41 21.26 -30.42
CA ALA A 116 4.08 21.25 -31.04
C ALA A 116 3.08 20.49 -30.16
N PRO A 117 1.76 20.69 -30.32
CA PRO A 117 0.75 19.98 -29.55
C PRO A 117 0.91 18.44 -29.61
N THR A 118 0.69 17.78 -28.48
CA THR A 118 0.75 16.31 -28.35
C THR A 118 -0.61 15.76 -27.87
N PRO A 119 -1.71 15.96 -28.62
CA PRO A 119 -3.05 15.57 -28.15
C PRO A 119 -3.16 14.07 -27.84
N LYS A 120 -2.43 13.23 -28.58
CA LYS A 120 -2.38 11.79 -28.33
C LYS A 120 -1.76 11.45 -26.97
N LEU A 121 -0.72 12.17 -26.56
CA LEU A 121 -0.13 12.02 -25.23
C LEU A 121 -1.12 12.45 -24.15
N ASP A 122 -1.78 13.59 -24.35
CA ASP A 122 -2.76 14.11 -23.40
C ASP A 122 -3.92 13.11 -23.21
N GLU A 123 -4.44 12.52 -24.29
CA GLU A 123 -5.46 11.46 -24.25
C GLU A 123 -4.97 10.21 -23.52
N CYS A 124 -3.76 9.73 -23.82
CA CYS A 124 -3.18 8.55 -23.18
C CYS A 124 -2.97 8.76 -21.67
N LEU A 125 -2.43 9.92 -21.27
CA LEU A 125 -2.21 10.24 -19.86
C LEU A 125 -3.54 10.43 -19.11
N ALA A 126 -4.53 11.09 -19.73
CA ALA A 126 -5.86 11.22 -19.14
C ALA A 126 -6.52 9.84 -18.91
N ALA A 127 -6.46 8.95 -19.89
CA ALA A 127 -6.99 7.60 -19.76
C ALA A 127 -6.23 6.77 -18.70
N MET A 128 -4.89 6.88 -18.66
CA MET A 128 -4.05 6.20 -17.68
C MET A 128 -4.38 6.67 -16.26
N PHE A 129 -4.42 7.99 -16.01
CA PHE A 129 -4.74 8.53 -14.69
C PHE A 129 -6.18 8.25 -14.27
N GLN A 130 -7.13 8.25 -15.20
CA GLN A 130 -8.51 7.86 -14.91
C GLN A 130 -8.56 6.41 -14.43
N GLN A 131 -7.91 5.49 -15.14
CA GLN A 131 -7.85 4.08 -14.76
C GLN A 131 -7.18 3.89 -13.39
N MET A 132 -6.02 4.51 -13.16
CA MET A 132 -5.34 4.46 -11.85
C MET A 132 -6.24 4.99 -10.73
N THR A 133 -6.98 6.07 -10.98
CA THR A 133 -7.88 6.67 -9.99
C THR A 133 -9.05 5.74 -9.69
N ASP A 134 -9.61 5.10 -10.71
CA ASP A 134 -10.72 4.17 -10.52
C ASP A 134 -10.28 2.89 -9.81
N ASP A 135 -9.09 2.37 -10.13
CA ASP A 135 -8.48 1.23 -9.43
C ASP A 135 -8.20 1.61 -7.96
N TRP A 136 -7.60 2.77 -7.70
CA TRP A 136 -7.35 3.25 -6.34
C TRP A 136 -8.64 3.48 -5.54
N ARG A 137 -9.68 4.06 -6.16
CA ARG A 137 -11.01 4.21 -5.52
C ARG A 137 -11.62 2.86 -5.20
N ALA A 138 -11.51 1.91 -6.12
CA ALA A 138 -12.00 0.55 -5.89
C ALA A 138 -11.23 -0.11 -4.74
N GLU A 139 -9.92 0.08 -4.63
CA GLU A 139 -9.09 -0.51 -3.58
C GLU A 139 -9.29 0.14 -2.20
N THR A 140 -9.58 1.45 -2.16
CA THR A 140 -9.65 2.26 -0.93
C THR A 140 -11.06 2.61 -0.46
N SER A 141 -12.09 2.25 -1.22
CA SER A 141 -13.48 2.34 -0.80
C SER A 141 -13.70 1.54 0.49
N TYR A 142 -14.52 2.07 1.41
CA TYR A 142 -14.90 1.34 2.63
C TYR A 142 -15.78 0.12 2.32
N LEU A 143 -16.34 0.04 1.11
CA LEU A 143 -17.25 -1.02 0.66
C LEU A 143 -16.57 -2.03 -0.29
N SER A 144 -15.29 -1.85 -0.60
CA SER A 144 -14.56 -2.58 -1.66
C SER A 144 -14.39 -4.10 -1.49
N SER A 145 -14.70 -4.65 -0.33
CA SER A 145 -14.28 -6.01 0.06
C SER A 145 -15.40 -6.85 0.67
N GLU A 146 -16.56 -6.86 0.01
CA GLU A 146 -17.77 -7.58 0.46
C GLU A 146 -18.27 -7.16 1.86
N ARG A 147 -17.92 -5.95 2.28
CA ARG A 147 -18.35 -5.37 3.55
C ARG A 147 -19.73 -4.75 3.35
N SER A 148 -20.65 -5.08 4.24
CA SER A 148 -21.95 -4.40 4.23
C SER A 148 -21.80 -3.00 4.86
N PRO A 149 -22.64 -2.03 4.49
CA PRO A 149 -22.64 -0.72 5.13
C PRO A 149 -22.82 -0.78 6.65
N GLU A 150 -23.52 -1.79 7.17
CA GLU A 150 -23.71 -2.02 8.60
C GLU A 150 -22.41 -2.47 9.30
N ALA A 151 -21.63 -3.35 8.66
CA ALA A 151 -20.32 -3.75 9.18
C ALA A 151 -19.36 -2.54 9.26
N VAL A 152 -19.36 -1.70 8.23
CA VAL A 152 -18.58 -0.45 8.23
C VAL A 152 -19.11 0.51 9.30
N ALA A 153 -20.43 0.64 9.46
CA ALA A 153 -21.01 1.49 10.51
C ALA A 153 -20.56 1.05 11.91
N SER A 154 -20.58 -0.25 12.20
CA SER A 154 -20.12 -0.81 13.48
C SER A 154 -18.63 -0.57 13.72
N PHE A 155 -17.81 -0.69 12.66
CA PHE A 155 -16.39 -0.33 12.70
C PHE A 155 -16.18 1.17 12.98
N PHE A 156 -16.90 2.05 12.30
CA PHE A 156 -16.82 3.50 12.50
C PHE A 156 -17.25 3.91 13.91
N GLU A 157 -18.29 3.31 14.46
CA GLU A 157 -18.71 3.49 15.86
C GLU A 157 -17.57 3.10 16.82
N ALA A 158 -16.94 1.95 16.61
CA ALA A 158 -15.81 1.48 17.43
C ALA A 158 -14.59 2.42 17.35
N ALA A 159 -14.25 2.88 16.14
CA ALA A 159 -13.16 3.83 15.93
C ALA A 159 -13.47 5.19 16.55
N ALA A 160 -14.69 5.69 16.42
CA ALA A 160 -15.13 6.93 17.02
C ALA A 160 -15.09 6.85 18.56
N ALA A 161 -15.48 5.71 19.13
CA ALA A 161 -15.40 5.46 20.56
C ALA A 161 -13.94 5.47 21.08
N LEU A 162 -13.03 4.81 20.36
CA LEU A 162 -11.60 4.84 20.71
C LEU A 162 -11.02 6.24 20.59
N PHE A 163 -11.41 6.99 19.55
CA PHE A 163 -10.95 8.36 19.38
C PHE A 163 -11.31 9.26 20.56
N ARG A 164 -12.56 9.15 21.04
CA ARG A 164 -13.03 9.87 22.22
C ARG A 164 -12.40 9.40 23.52
N ALA A 165 -11.93 8.16 23.59
CA ALA A 165 -11.19 7.64 24.74
C ALA A 165 -9.75 8.18 24.82
N GLU A 166 -9.26 8.83 23.75
CA GLU A 166 -7.97 9.52 23.65
C GLU A 166 -6.78 8.70 24.19
N PRO A 167 -6.55 7.46 23.70
CA PRO A 167 -5.47 6.60 24.22
C PRO A 167 -4.08 7.26 24.16
N TRP A 168 -3.83 8.09 23.14
CA TRP A 168 -2.60 8.87 22.99
C TRP A 168 -2.34 9.86 24.14
N LYS A 169 -3.37 10.31 24.87
CA LYS A 169 -3.22 11.17 26.06
C LYS A 169 -3.18 10.36 27.35
N ARG A 170 -3.85 9.20 27.39
CA ARG A 170 -4.01 8.39 28.61
C ARG A 170 -2.89 7.38 28.83
N LEU A 171 -2.29 6.87 27.74
CA LEU A 171 -1.18 5.92 27.79
C LEU A 171 0.15 6.66 27.70
N SER A 172 1.06 6.33 28.62
CA SER A 172 2.46 6.78 28.53
C SER A 172 3.15 6.15 27.32
N SER A 173 4.27 6.73 26.86
CA SER A 173 4.99 6.25 25.67
C SER A 173 5.39 4.76 25.77
N THR A 174 5.73 4.29 26.96
CA THR A 174 6.13 2.89 27.22
C THR A 174 4.95 1.92 27.37
N GLN A 175 3.70 2.42 27.34
CA GLN A 175 2.48 1.64 27.59
C GLN A 175 1.51 1.68 26.41
N ARG A 176 2.01 1.95 25.21
CA ARG A 176 1.20 2.08 23.99
C ARG A 176 1.09 0.80 23.17
N SER A 177 1.84 -0.24 23.53
CA SER A 177 1.90 -1.50 22.79
C SER A 177 1.30 -2.64 23.61
N PHE A 178 0.56 -3.52 22.94
CA PHE A 178 -0.09 -4.69 23.55
C PHE A 178 0.06 -5.90 22.63
N LEU A 179 0.36 -7.05 23.20
CA LEU A 179 0.12 -8.35 22.60
C LEU A 179 -1.39 -8.64 22.57
N VAL A 180 -1.84 -9.14 21.43
CA VAL A 180 -3.23 -9.47 21.14
C VAL A 180 -3.34 -10.98 20.94
N THR A 181 -4.32 -11.57 21.62
CA THR A 181 -4.77 -12.94 21.35
C THR A 181 -6.25 -12.94 21.04
N ALA A 182 -6.63 -13.60 19.95
CA ALA A 182 -8.00 -13.73 19.49
C ALA A 182 -8.20 -15.11 18.82
N GLU A 183 -8.78 -16.06 19.54
CA GLU A 183 -8.91 -17.44 19.07
C GLU A 183 -9.75 -17.61 17.79
N PRO A 184 -10.87 -16.89 17.58
CA PRO A 184 -11.65 -17.01 16.34
C PRO A 184 -10.86 -16.69 15.07
N PHE A 185 -9.79 -15.91 15.19
CA PHE A 185 -8.90 -15.55 14.08
C PHE A 185 -7.60 -16.37 14.06
N THR A 186 -7.43 -17.32 14.97
CA THR A 186 -6.16 -18.06 15.17
C THR A 186 -4.97 -17.13 15.43
N VAL A 187 -5.23 -15.94 15.98
CA VAL A 187 -4.21 -14.93 16.27
C VAL A 187 -3.69 -15.12 17.68
N ARG A 188 -2.39 -15.32 17.82
CA ARG A 188 -1.67 -15.37 19.10
C ARG A 188 -0.38 -14.57 18.98
N GLY A 189 -0.27 -13.50 19.76
CA GLY A 189 0.94 -12.69 19.80
C GLY A 189 1.05 -11.62 18.70
N ALA A 190 -0.07 -11.25 18.06
CA ALA A 190 -0.11 -10.03 17.25
C ALA A 190 0.17 -8.81 18.14
N VAL A 191 0.72 -7.75 17.59
CA VAL A 191 1.02 -6.53 18.36
C VAL A 191 0.12 -5.41 17.88
N VAL A 192 -0.60 -4.77 18.80
CA VAL A 192 -1.26 -3.48 18.55
C VAL A 192 -0.48 -2.38 19.23
N SER A 193 -0.19 -1.30 18.51
CA SER A 193 0.52 -0.11 19.02
C SER A 193 -0.27 1.15 18.75
N VAL A 194 -0.42 2.01 19.76
CA VAL A 194 -1.07 3.32 19.63
C VAL A 194 -0.01 4.39 19.39
N LEU A 195 -0.08 5.06 18.24
CA LEU A 195 0.82 6.14 17.86
C LEU A 195 0.19 7.53 18.02
N GLY A 196 1.06 8.52 18.15
CA GLY A 196 0.71 9.93 18.12
C GLY A 196 0.82 10.66 19.47
N THR A 197 0.85 11.98 19.36
CA THR A 197 0.61 12.94 20.45
C THR A 197 -0.61 13.79 20.07
N ALA A 198 -1.19 14.56 21.00
CA ALA A 198 -2.42 15.30 20.72
C ALA A 198 -2.35 16.31 19.56
N ASP A 199 -1.14 16.67 19.13
CA ASP A 199 -0.87 17.63 18.05
C ASP A 199 -0.32 16.97 16.76
N ASP A 200 -0.12 15.64 16.75
CA ASP A 200 0.47 14.85 15.65
C ASP A 200 -0.53 13.88 15.00
N SER A 201 -0.07 13.18 13.95
CA SER A 201 -0.74 12.02 13.35
C SER A 201 -1.10 10.97 14.41
N LEU A 202 -2.40 10.75 14.59
CA LEU A 202 -2.94 9.76 15.52
C LEU A 202 -3.21 8.47 14.75
N ALA A 203 -2.65 7.35 15.22
CA ALA A 203 -2.85 6.07 14.55
C ALA A 203 -2.88 4.89 15.53
N VAL A 204 -3.49 3.80 15.08
CA VAL A 204 -3.36 2.47 15.70
C VAL A 204 -2.75 1.55 14.67
N LEU A 205 -1.59 0.99 14.98
CA LEU A 205 -0.90 0.01 14.14
C LEU A 205 -1.12 -1.40 14.66
N LEU A 206 -1.29 -2.34 13.76
CA LEU A 206 -1.47 -3.76 14.06
C LEU A 206 -0.51 -4.60 13.21
N PHE A 207 0.31 -5.38 13.89
CA PHE A 207 1.32 -6.26 13.31
C PHE A 207 0.95 -7.71 13.58
N ALA A 208 1.26 -8.62 12.65
CA ALA A 208 0.89 -10.02 12.79
C ALA A 208 1.63 -10.69 13.97
N ASN A 209 2.83 -10.21 14.30
CA ASN A 209 3.63 -10.70 15.42
C ASN A 209 4.65 -9.64 15.93
N ILE A 210 5.38 -9.99 16.99
CA ILE A 210 6.40 -9.10 17.60
C ILE A 210 7.61 -8.83 16.70
N ASN A 211 7.98 -9.76 15.82
CA ASN A 211 9.11 -9.55 14.90
C ASN A 211 8.74 -8.53 13.83
N ASP A 212 7.52 -8.55 13.31
CA ASP A 212 7.03 -7.52 12.38
C ASP A 212 7.00 -6.16 13.08
N PHE A 213 6.53 -6.09 14.32
CA PHE A 213 6.58 -4.85 15.09
C PHE A 213 8.02 -4.30 15.25
N ARG A 214 8.99 -5.17 15.57
CA ARG A 214 10.41 -4.78 15.68
C ARG A 214 11.00 -4.36 14.33
N ALA A 215 10.70 -5.08 13.25
CA ALA A 215 11.15 -4.73 11.91
C ALA A 215 10.63 -3.34 11.48
N TYR A 216 9.40 -3.00 11.86
CA TYR A 216 8.84 -1.67 11.63
C TYR A 216 9.58 -0.58 12.41
N LEU A 217 10.00 -0.84 13.66
CA LEU A 217 10.82 0.11 14.42
C LEU A 217 12.19 0.32 13.77
N ASP A 218 12.85 -0.77 13.36
CA ASP A 218 14.12 -0.71 12.64
C ASP A 218 13.99 0.05 11.29
N GLU A 219 12.87 -0.15 10.58
CA GLU A 219 12.52 0.56 9.35
C GLU A 219 12.38 2.07 9.59
N PHE A 220 11.68 2.46 10.66
CA PHE A 220 11.49 3.86 11.02
C PHE A 220 12.83 4.54 11.38
N ASP A 221 13.68 3.88 12.17
CA ASP A 221 15.01 4.38 12.53
C ASP A 221 15.91 4.54 11.30
N ALA A 222 15.85 3.59 10.36
CA ALA A 222 16.59 3.67 9.10
C ALA A 222 16.09 4.83 8.22
N PHE A 223 14.77 5.05 8.17
CA PHE A 223 14.18 6.17 7.43
C PHE A 223 14.64 7.52 7.99
N GLU A 224 14.67 7.70 9.32
CA GLU A 224 15.18 8.92 9.95
C GLU A 224 16.66 9.17 9.64
N GLN A 225 17.43 8.11 9.43
CA GLN A 225 18.85 8.16 9.04
C GLN A 225 19.07 8.33 7.53
N GLY A 226 17.99 8.37 6.73
CA GLY A 226 18.06 8.44 5.26
C GLY A 226 18.60 7.15 4.62
N GLU A 227 18.46 6.02 5.31
CA GLU A 227 18.81 4.70 4.83
C GLU A 227 17.62 4.02 4.13
N ASP A 228 17.92 3.06 3.25
CA ASP A 228 16.89 2.26 2.60
C ASP A 228 16.55 1.08 3.52
N ALA A 229 15.28 0.94 3.90
CA ALA A 229 14.76 -0.21 4.64
C ALA A 229 13.72 -0.98 3.81
N ASP A 230 13.57 -2.26 4.11
CA ASP A 230 12.52 -3.08 3.51
C ASP A 230 11.19 -2.77 4.24
N ALA A 231 10.11 -2.58 3.49
CA ALA A 231 8.80 -2.24 4.05
C ALA A 231 8.22 -3.40 4.88
N THR A 232 7.65 -3.09 6.04
CA THR A 232 7.06 -4.08 6.93
C THR A 232 5.54 -4.17 6.75
N PRO A 233 4.96 -5.37 6.52
CA PRO A 233 3.51 -5.52 6.44
C PRO A 233 2.81 -5.21 7.76
N HIS A 234 1.76 -4.38 7.71
CA HIS A 234 0.98 -4.02 8.89
C HIS A 234 -0.40 -3.46 8.50
N ILE A 235 -1.32 -3.41 9.47
CA ILE A 235 -2.58 -2.67 9.34
C ILE A 235 -2.42 -1.36 10.09
N GLU A 236 -2.75 -0.25 9.45
CA GLU A 236 -2.81 1.07 10.07
C GLU A 236 -4.25 1.57 10.08
N LEU A 237 -4.70 2.05 11.24
CA LEU A 237 -5.86 2.91 11.36
C LEU A 237 -5.39 4.32 11.74
N SER A 238 -5.27 5.20 10.76
CA SER A 238 -4.99 6.61 11.01
C SER A 238 -6.29 7.37 11.28
N TYR A 239 -6.22 8.39 12.12
CA TYR A 239 -7.28 9.39 12.26
C TYR A 239 -6.86 10.66 11.55
N VAL A 240 -7.58 11.01 10.49
CA VAL A 240 -7.18 12.09 9.59
C VAL A 240 -8.26 13.16 9.51
N PRO A 241 -7.92 14.40 9.12
CA PRO A 241 -8.93 15.41 8.81
C PRO A 241 -9.82 14.99 7.63
N ASP A 242 -11.10 15.34 7.67
CA ASP A 242 -12.04 15.08 6.56
C ASP A 242 -11.49 15.59 5.22
N ALA A 243 -10.83 16.76 5.24
CA ALA A 243 -10.24 17.36 4.04
C ALA A 243 -9.13 16.51 3.41
N SER A 244 -8.54 15.57 4.16
CA SER A 244 -7.53 14.64 3.68
C SER A 244 -8.10 13.30 3.19
N LEU A 245 -9.42 13.11 3.27
CA LEU A 245 -10.07 11.95 2.67
C LEU A 245 -10.37 12.18 1.19
N ALA A 246 -10.24 11.11 0.41
CA ALA A 246 -10.66 11.13 -0.98
C ALA A 246 -12.16 11.45 -1.09
N ALA A 247 -12.56 12.12 -2.18
CA ALA A 247 -13.95 12.58 -2.34
C ALA A 247 -14.98 11.44 -2.28
N HIS A 248 -14.62 10.25 -2.79
CA HIS A 248 -15.49 9.07 -2.75
C HIS A 248 -15.69 8.56 -1.31
N GLN A 249 -14.63 8.49 -0.50
CA GLN A 249 -14.70 8.11 0.91
C GLN A 249 -15.59 9.06 1.71
N ARG A 250 -15.46 10.38 1.48
CA ARG A 250 -16.36 11.37 2.10
C ARG A 250 -17.82 11.17 1.69
N SER A 251 -18.05 10.89 0.40
CA SER A 251 -19.39 10.60 -0.11
C SER A 251 -20.00 9.34 0.51
N GLU A 252 -19.20 8.29 0.74
CA GLU A 252 -19.67 7.06 1.40
C GLU A 252 -20.07 7.33 2.86
N ILE A 253 -19.22 8.03 3.61
CA ILE A 253 -19.51 8.44 5.00
C ILE A 253 -20.80 9.26 5.06
N GLU A 254 -20.95 10.26 4.18
CA GLU A 254 -22.16 11.09 4.11
C GLU A 254 -23.39 10.26 3.70
N THR A 255 -23.27 9.38 2.71
CA THR A 255 -24.40 8.58 2.22
C THR A 255 -24.92 7.62 3.30
N HIS A 256 -24.03 6.99 4.03
CA HIS A 256 -24.37 5.98 5.03
C HIS A 256 -24.49 6.53 6.46
N GLN A 257 -24.17 7.81 6.67
CA GLN A 257 -24.22 8.49 7.96
C GLN A 257 -23.39 7.75 9.03
N TRP A 258 -22.22 7.22 8.63
CA TRP A 258 -21.32 6.54 9.56
C TRP A 258 -20.79 7.49 10.62
N GLU A 259 -20.61 6.99 11.84
CA GLU A 259 -20.23 7.80 12.97
C GLU A 259 -18.77 8.26 12.87
N VAL A 260 -18.55 9.56 12.89
CA VAL A 260 -17.22 10.17 12.93
C VAL A 260 -17.12 11.00 14.22
N ALA A 261 -16.12 10.72 15.06
CA ALA A 261 -15.98 11.37 16.36
C ALA A 261 -15.72 12.89 16.25
N SER A 262 -15.01 13.31 15.20
CA SER A 262 -14.63 14.70 14.96
C SER A 262 -14.22 14.87 13.49
N PRO A 263 -14.44 16.03 12.86
CA PRO A 263 -13.94 16.33 11.50
C PRO A 263 -12.41 16.26 11.34
N LYS A 264 -11.67 16.20 12.46
CA LYS A 264 -10.21 16.00 12.49
C LYS A 264 -9.79 14.56 12.80
N GLY A 265 -10.75 13.69 13.05
CA GLY A 265 -10.56 12.36 13.63
C GLY A 265 -11.29 11.30 12.84
N THR A 266 -11.26 11.40 11.52
CA THR A 266 -12.00 10.48 10.65
C THR A 266 -11.15 9.23 10.42
N PRO A 267 -11.67 8.03 10.72
CA PRO A 267 -10.89 6.80 10.66
C PRO A 267 -10.58 6.43 9.21
N ARG A 268 -9.31 6.20 8.90
CA ARG A 268 -8.82 5.73 7.60
C ARG A 268 -8.00 4.45 7.79
N PRO A 269 -8.60 3.27 7.62
CA PRO A 269 -7.89 2.01 7.73
C PRO A 269 -7.23 1.62 6.40
N LEU A 270 -5.95 1.26 6.46
CA LEU A 270 -5.19 0.72 5.33
C LEU A 270 -4.44 -0.54 5.77
N VAL A 271 -4.32 -1.49 4.85
CA VAL A 271 -3.41 -2.63 4.97
C VAL A 271 -2.21 -2.35 4.09
N PHE A 272 -1.04 -2.28 4.70
CA PHE A 272 0.24 -2.19 4.01
C PHE A 272 0.79 -3.60 3.82
N GLU A 273 1.06 -3.96 2.57
CA GLU A 273 1.58 -5.27 2.18
C GLU A 273 2.82 -5.10 1.30
N VAL A 274 3.60 -6.17 1.18
CA VAL A 274 4.73 -6.24 0.24
C VAL A 274 4.41 -7.26 -0.83
N THR A 275 4.43 -6.83 -2.09
CA THR A 275 4.21 -7.70 -3.25
C THR A 275 5.32 -8.75 -3.40
N GLU A 276 5.11 -9.78 -4.23
CA GLU A 276 6.14 -10.80 -4.51
C GLU A 276 7.47 -10.21 -5.03
N ASP A 277 7.41 -9.05 -5.68
CA ASP A 277 8.57 -8.35 -6.21
C ASP A 277 9.33 -7.53 -5.15
N GLY A 278 8.76 -7.40 -3.95
CA GLY A 278 9.30 -6.61 -2.84
C GLY A 278 8.84 -5.15 -2.84
N GLU A 279 7.84 -4.80 -3.66
CA GLU A 279 7.30 -3.43 -3.71
C GLU A 279 6.16 -3.28 -2.69
N PRO A 280 6.13 -2.18 -1.91
CA PRO A 280 5.04 -1.91 -0.98
C PRO A 280 3.74 -1.58 -1.73
N THR A 281 2.63 -2.02 -1.19
CA THR A 281 1.27 -1.72 -1.67
C THR A 281 0.34 -1.44 -0.49
N ALA A 282 -0.75 -0.73 -0.75
CA ALA A 282 -1.76 -0.41 0.25
C ALA A 282 -3.16 -0.72 -0.30
N ARG A 283 -4.02 -1.30 0.54
CA ARG A 283 -5.42 -1.59 0.21
C ARG A 283 -6.34 -1.35 1.40
N GLY A 284 -7.65 -1.28 1.16
CA GLY A 284 -8.64 -1.31 2.24
C GLY A 284 -8.69 -2.65 2.99
N LEU A 285 -9.27 -2.62 4.19
CA LEU A 285 -9.54 -3.84 4.97
C LEU A 285 -10.51 -4.76 4.23
N ASN A 286 -10.29 -6.06 4.29
CA ASN A 286 -11.32 -7.04 3.94
C ASN A 286 -12.34 -7.21 5.09
N ARG A 287 -13.36 -8.07 4.90
CA ARG A 287 -14.37 -8.33 5.92
C ARG A 287 -13.79 -8.86 7.23
N ALA A 288 -12.92 -9.88 7.17
CA ALA A 288 -12.36 -10.50 8.37
C ALA A 288 -11.45 -9.51 9.13
N GLU A 289 -10.64 -8.75 8.41
CA GLU A 289 -9.80 -7.68 8.95
C GLU A 289 -10.65 -6.57 9.59
N THR A 290 -11.76 -6.16 8.95
CA THR A 290 -12.68 -5.15 9.52
C THR A 290 -13.24 -5.62 10.86
N THR A 291 -13.74 -6.85 10.92
CA THR A 291 -14.27 -7.44 12.16
C THR A 291 -13.19 -7.58 13.23
N PHE A 292 -11.97 -7.99 12.85
CA PHE A 292 -10.86 -8.14 13.79
C PHE A 292 -10.39 -6.80 14.35
N VAL A 293 -10.18 -5.80 13.48
CA VAL A 293 -9.79 -4.46 13.91
C VAL A 293 -10.90 -3.84 14.76
N GLU A 294 -12.17 -3.95 14.37
CA GLU A 294 -13.31 -3.52 15.19
C GLU A 294 -13.24 -4.10 16.61
N ALA A 295 -13.02 -5.42 16.73
CA ALA A 295 -12.91 -6.09 18.02
C ALA A 295 -11.76 -5.52 18.87
N ILE A 296 -10.61 -5.24 18.26
CA ILE A 296 -9.46 -4.62 18.94
C ILE A 296 -9.80 -3.19 19.41
N LEU A 297 -10.42 -2.36 18.57
CA LEU A 297 -10.79 -0.99 18.94
C LEU A 297 -11.76 -0.96 20.12
N ARG A 298 -12.76 -1.86 20.11
CA ARG A 298 -13.71 -2.01 21.22
C ARG A 298 -13.01 -2.51 22.49
N ALA A 299 -12.11 -3.48 22.37
CA ALA A 299 -11.34 -4.00 23.50
C ALA A 299 -10.41 -2.94 24.10
N LEU A 300 -9.68 -2.18 23.28
CA LEU A 300 -8.82 -1.07 23.72
C LEU A 300 -9.66 0.02 24.41
N THR A 301 -10.81 0.39 23.85
CA THR A 301 -11.71 1.38 24.46
C THR A 301 -12.19 0.90 25.83
N ALA A 302 -12.58 -0.37 25.95
CA ALA A 302 -13.00 -0.96 27.23
C ALA A 302 -11.85 -1.01 28.24
N TYR A 303 -10.63 -1.34 27.78
CA TYR A 303 -9.42 -1.37 28.59
C TYR A 303 -9.13 0.01 29.21
N LEU A 304 -9.22 1.07 28.41
CA LEU A 304 -9.04 2.46 28.84
C LEU A 304 -10.18 2.94 29.74
N GLY A 305 -11.38 2.37 29.62
CA GLY A 305 -12.51 2.69 30.49
C GLY A 305 -12.39 2.14 31.91
N ASP A 306 -11.50 1.18 32.16
CA ASP A 306 -11.28 0.61 33.48
C ASP A 306 -10.32 1.49 34.31
N GLU A 307 -10.88 2.40 35.10
CA GLU A 307 -10.11 3.28 36.01
C GLU A 307 -9.17 2.52 36.96
N ARG A 308 -9.44 1.23 37.26
CA ARG A 308 -8.54 0.42 38.10
C ARG A 308 -7.25 0.06 37.35
N VAL A 309 -7.37 -0.19 36.05
CA VAL A 309 -6.22 -0.48 35.18
C VAL A 309 -5.33 0.75 35.08
N LEU A 310 -5.93 1.93 34.87
CA LEU A 310 -5.18 3.19 34.82
C LEU A 310 -4.63 3.64 36.18
N ALA A 311 -5.30 3.31 37.28
CA ALA A 311 -4.75 3.53 38.62
C ALA A 311 -3.53 2.63 38.89
N ALA A 312 -3.53 1.39 38.39
CA ALA A 312 -2.38 0.47 38.54
C ALA A 312 -1.13 0.96 37.80
N VAL A 313 -1.30 1.64 36.65
CA VAL A 313 -0.23 2.31 35.88
C VAL A 313 0.54 3.34 36.72
N SER A 314 -0.17 4.07 37.57
CA SER A 314 0.38 5.25 38.26
C SER A 314 1.38 4.90 39.36
N HIS A 315 1.51 3.61 39.72
CA HIS A 315 2.30 3.14 40.87
C HIS A 315 3.52 2.29 40.48
N HIS A 316 4.05 2.42 39.26
CA HIS A 316 5.14 1.60 38.71
C HIS A 316 4.77 0.13 38.41
N GLY A 317 3.49 -0.18 38.29
CA GLY A 317 3.01 -1.52 37.96
C GLY A 317 2.95 -1.74 36.45
N GLU A 318 3.37 -2.94 36.02
CA GLU A 318 2.99 -3.47 34.71
C GLU A 318 1.46 -3.45 34.58
N LEU A 319 0.99 -3.03 33.42
CA LEU A 319 -0.43 -3.10 33.10
C LEU A 319 -0.84 -4.60 33.10
N PRO A 320 -1.99 -4.98 33.69
CA PRO A 320 -2.41 -6.37 33.70
C PRO A 320 -2.98 -6.78 32.33
N ALA A 321 -2.76 -8.04 31.96
CA ALA A 321 -3.48 -8.66 30.85
C ALA A 321 -4.98 -8.72 31.16
N ARG A 322 -5.83 -8.41 30.16
CA ARG A 322 -7.29 -8.41 30.30
C ARG A 322 -7.95 -9.03 29.08
N ALA A 323 -8.93 -9.91 29.35
CA ALA A 323 -9.84 -10.42 28.35
C ALA A 323 -11.08 -9.53 28.25
N HIS A 324 -11.47 -9.19 27.03
CA HIS A 324 -12.65 -8.39 26.71
C HIS A 324 -13.47 -9.09 25.63
N VAL A 325 -14.78 -9.21 25.85
CA VAL A 325 -15.72 -9.68 24.83
C VAL A 325 -16.24 -8.47 24.06
N ALA A 326 -15.67 -8.20 22.89
CA ALA A 326 -16.09 -7.15 21.99
C ALA A 326 -17.35 -7.59 21.22
N GLN A 327 -18.41 -6.77 21.26
CA GLN A 327 -19.60 -6.98 20.43
C GLN A 327 -19.35 -6.37 19.06
N THR A 328 -19.03 -7.19 18.06
CA THR A 328 -18.81 -6.73 16.68
C THR A 328 -20.05 -6.93 15.81
N ASN A 329 -20.06 -6.38 14.60
CA ASN A 329 -21.14 -6.63 13.65
C ASN A 329 -21.34 -8.12 13.33
N ASP A 330 -20.24 -8.89 13.26
CA ASP A 330 -20.28 -10.33 12.99
C ASP A 330 -20.46 -11.19 14.27
N GLY A 331 -20.68 -10.55 15.43
CA GLY A 331 -20.94 -11.21 16.70
C GLY A 331 -19.89 -10.95 17.79
N PRO A 332 -20.02 -11.61 18.95
CA PRO A 332 -19.09 -11.43 20.07
C PRO A 332 -17.74 -12.08 19.78
N ILE A 333 -16.66 -11.35 20.05
CA ILE A 333 -15.28 -11.81 19.90
C ILE A 333 -14.51 -11.54 21.18
N GLU A 334 -13.89 -12.57 21.74
CA GLU A 334 -12.99 -12.41 22.88
C GLU A 334 -11.59 -11.97 22.40
N ILE A 335 -11.14 -10.83 22.91
CA ILE A 335 -9.81 -10.27 22.69
C ILE A 335 -9.09 -10.22 24.03
N VAL A 336 -7.90 -10.81 24.11
CA VAL A 336 -7.01 -10.64 25.25
C VAL A 336 -5.94 -9.63 24.89
N LEU A 337 -5.90 -8.52 25.63
CA LEU A 337 -4.87 -7.50 25.54
C LEU A 337 -3.87 -7.71 26.68
N SER A 338 -2.62 -8.00 26.33
CA SER A 338 -1.51 -8.14 27.26
C SER A 338 -0.49 -7.06 26.96
N PRO A 339 -0.24 -6.11 27.87
CA PRO A 339 0.73 -5.04 27.66
C PRO A 339 2.08 -5.60 27.25
N LEU A 340 2.60 -5.05 26.17
CA LEU A 340 3.98 -5.31 25.76
C LEU A 340 4.82 -4.37 26.62
N GLY A 341 5.67 -4.94 27.49
CA GLY A 341 6.64 -4.17 28.27
C GLY A 341 7.60 -3.38 27.38
N ASP A 342 8.62 -2.76 27.98
CA ASP A 342 9.64 -2.08 27.18
C ASP A 342 10.24 -3.08 26.16
N PRO A 343 10.10 -2.84 24.84
CA PRO A 343 10.53 -3.78 23.82
C PRO A 343 12.04 -4.06 23.87
N ASP A 344 12.82 -3.15 24.46
CA ASP A 344 14.26 -3.29 24.69
C ASP A 344 14.58 -4.13 25.94
N ASP A 345 13.76 -4.06 26.99
CA ASP A 345 13.87 -4.95 28.16
C ASP A 345 13.27 -6.35 27.89
N ALA A 346 12.45 -6.47 26.84
CA ALA A 346 11.82 -7.70 26.40
C ALA A 346 12.81 -8.64 25.66
N GLN A 347 13.88 -9.07 26.34
CA GLN A 347 14.40 -10.44 26.16
C GLN A 347 13.33 -11.41 26.66
N LEU A 348 12.25 -11.55 25.89
CA LEU A 348 11.21 -12.53 26.15
C LEU A 348 11.76 -13.90 25.75
N ASP A 349 12.17 -14.67 26.77
CA ASP A 349 12.44 -16.13 26.76
C ASP A 349 11.19 -16.97 26.35
N LEU A 350 10.30 -16.44 25.50
CA LEU A 350 9.00 -17.06 25.23
C LEU A 350 9.00 -18.08 24.09
N PHE A 351 10.13 -18.37 23.45
CA PHE A 351 10.24 -19.47 22.47
C PHE A 351 11.62 -20.13 22.48
N ASP A 352 11.96 -20.83 23.56
CA ASP A 352 12.74 -22.07 23.42
C ASP A 352 11.78 -23.14 22.85
N ASP A 353 11.66 -23.17 21.53
CA ASP A 353 10.98 -24.22 20.78
C ASP A 353 11.87 -25.47 20.69
N GLU A 354 12.21 -26.04 21.86
CA GLU A 354 12.66 -27.42 21.97
C GLU A 354 11.71 -28.21 22.88
N THR A 355 11.12 -29.26 22.30
CA THR A 355 10.44 -30.41 22.93
C THR A 355 8.92 -30.36 23.15
N LEU A 356 8.17 -30.39 22.03
CA LEU A 356 6.82 -30.99 22.01
C LEU A 356 6.70 -32.25 21.13
N GLU A 357 7.82 -32.88 20.73
CA GLU A 357 7.80 -34.15 19.97
C GLU A 357 8.05 -35.43 20.80
N GLU A 358 8.37 -35.37 22.10
CA GLU A 358 8.81 -36.57 22.84
C GLU A 358 7.91 -37.03 24.01
N ARG A 359 6.60 -36.82 23.93
CA ARG A 359 5.65 -37.40 24.90
C ARG A 359 4.41 -38.03 24.29
N VAL A 360 4.60 -38.96 23.34
CA VAL A 360 3.64 -40.06 23.15
C VAL A 360 4.39 -41.38 22.94
N GLY A 361 4.62 -42.09 24.06
CA GLY A 361 4.99 -43.51 24.09
C GLY A 361 3.84 -44.37 24.65
N PRO A 362 3.82 -45.69 24.38
CA PRO A 362 2.62 -46.38 23.90
C PRO A 362 1.94 -47.32 24.91
N ALA A 363 0.62 -47.47 24.80
CA ALA A 363 -0.23 -48.58 25.28
C ALA A 363 -1.68 -48.29 24.82
N SER A 364 -2.61 -49.19 24.56
CA SER A 364 -2.69 -50.63 24.38
C SER A 364 -4.13 -50.93 23.91
N GLN A 365 -4.28 -51.80 22.90
CA GLN A 365 -5.29 -52.86 22.69
C GLN A 365 -6.67 -52.71 23.39
N SER A 366 -7.82 -52.71 22.68
CA SER A 366 -8.61 -53.87 22.17
C SER A 366 -10.11 -53.44 22.07
N PRO A 367 -11.11 -54.20 21.53
CA PRO A 367 -11.09 -55.48 20.82
C PRO A 367 -11.94 -55.56 19.52
N ARG A 368 -11.81 -56.74 18.87
CA ARG A 368 -12.54 -57.31 17.73
C ARG A 368 -14.08 -57.34 17.81
N ARG A 369 -14.73 -57.22 16.65
CA ARG A 369 -15.87 -58.01 16.09
C ARG A 369 -16.26 -57.38 14.74
N ALA A 370 -16.81 -58.02 13.71
CA ALA A 370 -16.94 -59.41 13.25
C ALA A 370 -17.33 -59.29 11.76
N SER A 371 -16.77 -60.15 10.92
CA SER A 371 -16.90 -60.16 9.47
C SER A 371 -18.07 -61.04 9.01
N THR A 372 -18.71 -60.71 7.88
CA THR A 372 -19.26 -61.66 6.87
C THR A 372 -19.60 -60.92 5.54
N PRO A 373 -19.77 -61.62 4.39
CA PRO A 373 -18.97 -61.34 3.19
C PRO A 373 -19.78 -61.17 1.88
N GLY A 374 -19.09 -60.77 0.80
CA GLY A 374 -19.54 -60.87 -0.59
C GLY A 374 -18.76 -59.90 -1.47
N ALA A 375 -17.76 -60.29 -2.28
CA ALA A 375 -17.76 -61.12 -3.49
C ALA A 375 -17.42 -60.24 -4.71
N SER A 376 -16.29 -60.56 -5.35
CA SER A 376 -15.99 -60.40 -6.80
C SER A 376 -15.83 -58.96 -7.35
N GLY A 377 -14.78 -58.55 -8.07
CA GLY A 377 -13.71 -59.24 -8.77
C GLY A 377 -12.65 -58.23 -9.31
N PRO A 378 -11.67 -58.67 -10.11
CA PRO A 378 -10.41 -57.97 -10.33
C PRO A 378 -10.32 -57.24 -11.69
N GLY A 379 -9.56 -56.14 -11.77
CA GLY A 379 -9.22 -55.45 -13.02
C GLY A 379 -8.21 -54.31 -12.81
N PRO A 380 -7.40 -53.93 -13.82
CA PRO A 380 -5.94 -53.87 -13.66
C PRO A 380 -5.35 -52.46 -13.47
N ARG A 381 -4.16 -52.43 -12.85
CA ARG A 381 -3.23 -51.28 -12.83
C ARG A 381 -2.67 -50.99 -14.23
N PRO A 382 -2.46 -49.71 -14.58
CA PRO A 382 -1.43 -49.30 -15.53
C PRO A 382 -0.20 -48.67 -14.82
N PRO A 383 0.92 -48.49 -15.55
CA PRO A 383 2.25 -48.50 -14.97
C PRO A 383 2.78 -47.12 -14.58
N SER A 384 3.70 -47.15 -13.62
CA SER A 384 4.64 -46.09 -13.31
C SER A 384 5.49 -45.71 -14.54
N GLN A 385 5.42 -44.45 -14.96
CA GLN A 385 6.45 -43.83 -15.79
C GLN A 385 7.27 -42.87 -14.94
N LYS A 386 8.54 -43.22 -14.75
CA LYS A 386 9.61 -42.29 -14.42
C LYS A 386 9.94 -41.49 -15.68
N ALA A 387 9.95 -40.17 -15.58
CA ALA A 387 10.58 -39.30 -16.56
C ALA A 387 11.41 -38.25 -15.83
N ASP A 388 12.72 -38.43 -15.90
CA ASP A 388 13.72 -37.38 -15.72
C ASP A 388 13.56 -36.34 -16.85
N ALA A 389 13.37 -35.07 -16.50
CA ALA A 389 13.57 -33.97 -17.44
C ALA A 389 14.02 -32.70 -16.70
N LYS A 390 15.30 -32.40 -16.92
CA LYS A 390 16.05 -31.17 -16.64
C LYS A 390 15.19 -29.89 -16.66
N ARG A 391 15.15 -29.16 -15.54
CA ARG A 391 14.75 -27.74 -15.52
C ARG A 391 15.95 -26.86 -15.84
N SER A 392 15.95 -26.33 -17.06
CA SER A 392 16.68 -25.13 -17.46
C SER A 392 16.02 -23.90 -16.81
N ALA A 393 16.78 -23.14 -16.02
CA ALA A 393 16.42 -21.78 -15.62
C ALA A 393 17.00 -20.78 -16.63
N PRO A 394 16.26 -19.73 -17.03
CA PRO A 394 16.96 -18.52 -17.43
C PRO A 394 16.29 -17.18 -17.06
N ALA A 395 17.16 -16.16 -17.01
CA ALA A 395 16.93 -14.75 -17.32
C ALA A 395 16.41 -13.76 -16.25
N ALA A 396 15.57 -14.13 -15.28
CA ALA A 396 15.04 -13.12 -14.33
C ALA A 396 16.08 -12.61 -13.31
N ARG A 397 17.02 -13.49 -12.91
CA ARG A 397 18.01 -13.19 -11.86
C ARG A 397 19.11 -12.21 -12.30
N THR A 398 19.35 -12.08 -13.60
CA THR A 398 20.41 -11.23 -14.16
C THR A 398 20.01 -9.75 -14.23
N LYS A 399 18.71 -9.44 -14.37
CA LYS A 399 18.19 -8.06 -14.38
C LYS A 399 18.22 -7.42 -12.97
N LYS A 400 17.87 -8.18 -11.92
CA LYS A 400 17.86 -7.70 -10.51
C LYS A 400 19.26 -7.27 -10.02
N ASN A 401 20.31 -7.99 -10.44
CA ASN A 401 21.68 -7.64 -10.07
C ASN A 401 22.21 -6.38 -10.79
N LYS A 402 21.71 -6.07 -12.00
CA LYS A 402 22.15 -4.89 -12.77
C LYS A 402 21.57 -3.59 -12.20
N ARG A 403 20.28 -3.58 -11.81
CA ARG A 403 19.63 -2.41 -11.16
C ARG A 403 20.22 -2.11 -9.77
N LYS A 404 20.50 -3.14 -8.96
CA LYS A 404 21.17 -2.97 -7.65
C LYS A 404 22.61 -2.46 -7.78
N ALA A 405 23.33 -2.85 -8.84
CA ALA A 405 24.67 -2.34 -9.13
C ALA A 405 24.67 -0.88 -9.61
N GLN A 406 23.70 -0.46 -10.44
CA GLN A 406 23.55 0.93 -10.89
C GLN A 406 23.18 1.88 -9.75
N ARG A 407 22.27 1.48 -8.84
CA ARG A 407 21.96 2.25 -7.62
C ARG A 407 23.19 2.42 -6.72
N ARG A 408 24.00 1.37 -6.53
CA ARG A 408 25.26 1.43 -5.75
C ARG A 408 26.35 2.28 -6.40
N ALA A 409 26.40 2.33 -7.73
CA ALA A 409 27.36 3.18 -8.46
C ALA A 409 26.99 4.68 -8.36
N ARG A 410 25.70 5.02 -8.37
CA ARG A 410 25.23 6.41 -8.17
C ARG A 410 25.53 6.93 -6.76
N LYS A 411 25.48 6.08 -5.73
CA LYS A 411 25.79 6.45 -4.33
C LYS A 411 27.29 6.64 -4.05
N LYS A 412 28.19 6.25 -4.96
CA LYS A 412 29.66 6.43 -4.82
C LYS A 412 30.23 7.66 -5.54
N ASN A 413 29.43 8.33 -6.36
CA ASN A 413 29.83 9.52 -7.13
C ASN A 413 29.11 10.81 -6.69
N ARG A 414 28.31 10.73 -5.62
CA ARG A 414 27.92 11.85 -4.76
C ARG A 414 28.78 11.75 -3.51
#